data_AF-A0AAR2LZB8-F1
#
_entry.id   AF-A0AAR2LZB8-F1
#
_cell.length_a   1.000
_cell.length_b   1.000
_cell.length_c   1.000
_cell.angle_alpha   90.00
_cell.angle_beta   90.00
_cell.angle_gamma   90.00
#
_symmetry.space_group_name_H-M   'P 1'
#
loop_
_entity.id
_entity.type
_entity.pdbx_description
1 polymer ?
#
loop_
_entity_poly.entity_id
_entity_poly.type
_entity_poly.pdbx_seq_one_letter_code
_entity_poly.pdbx_strand_id
1 'polypeptide(L)'
;MADPNAKQANQKSVKIAAGAVVCVESEIRGDVTIGPRTVVHPKARIIAEAGPIIIGEGNLIEEQALIINSFPGTENRRQQCN
;
A
#
# COMPACT_ATOMS: atom_id res chain seq x y z
N MET A 1 5.34 -39.82 -0.37
CA MET A 1 5.03 -38.77 -1.36
C MET A 1 4.12 -37.75 -0.70
N ALA A 2 4.60 -36.53 -0.47
CA ALA A 2 3.78 -35.36 -0.16
C ALA A 2 4.50 -34.15 -0.80
N ASP A 3 3.77 -33.43 -1.64
CA ASP A 3 4.24 -32.56 -2.69
C ASP A 3 4.96 -31.28 -2.20
N PRO A 4 6.10 -30.89 -2.80
CA PRO A 4 6.77 -29.63 -2.52
C PRO A 4 6.19 -28.55 -3.44
N ASN A 5 4.98 -28.04 -3.16
CA ASN A 5 4.47 -26.93 -3.96
C ASN A 5 3.52 -26.02 -3.18
N ALA A 6 4.10 -25.03 -2.53
CA ALA A 6 3.43 -23.76 -2.31
C ALA A 6 4.48 -22.65 -2.41
N LYS A 7 4.96 -22.42 -3.64
CA LYS A 7 5.47 -21.10 -4.00
C LYS A 7 4.31 -20.13 -3.77
N GLN A 8 4.24 -19.54 -2.58
CA GLN A 8 3.21 -18.55 -2.28
C GLN A 8 3.54 -17.35 -3.17
N ALA A 9 2.86 -17.31 -4.32
CA ALA A 9 2.88 -16.19 -5.22
C ALA A 9 2.68 -14.92 -4.38
N ASN A 10 3.56 -13.95 -4.58
CA ASN A 10 3.48 -12.60 -4.05
C ASN A 10 2.20 -11.94 -4.63
N GLN A 11 1.05 -12.41 -4.17
CA GLN A 11 -0.28 -11.98 -4.55
C GLN A 11 -0.48 -10.65 -3.86
N LYS A 12 -0.11 -9.58 -4.56
CA LYS A 12 -0.36 -8.20 -4.16
C LYS A 12 -1.82 -8.06 -3.74
N SER A 13 -2.09 -8.11 -2.43
CA SER A 13 -3.44 -8.17 -1.89
C SER A 13 -3.75 -6.88 -1.14
N VAL A 14 -4.80 -6.19 -1.57
CA VAL A 14 -5.33 -5.04 -0.85
C VAL A 14 -6.43 -5.52 0.08
N LYS A 15 -6.19 -5.44 1.39
CA LYS A 15 -7.15 -5.80 2.44
C LYS A 15 -7.77 -4.52 2.98
N ILE A 16 -9.08 -4.37 2.80
CA ILE A 16 -9.82 -3.21 3.29
C ILE A 16 -10.75 -3.68 4.40
N ALA A 17 -10.59 -3.12 5.60
CA ALA A 17 -11.49 -3.42 6.72
C ALA A 17 -12.86 -2.74 6.53
N ALA A 18 -13.89 -3.33 7.14
CA ALA A 18 -15.22 -2.74 7.17
C ALA A 18 -15.18 -1.36 7.86
N GLY A 19 -15.75 -0.35 7.22
CA GLY A 19 -15.75 1.03 7.72
C GLY A 19 -14.55 1.88 7.28
N ALA A 20 -13.64 1.35 6.45
CA ALA A 20 -12.68 2.17 5.73
C ALA A 20 -13.31 2.79 4.49
N VAL A 21 -13.04 4.06 4.25
CA VAL A 21 -13.47 4.82 3.07
C VAL A 21 -12.27 4.99 2.16
N VAL A 22 -12.33 4.37 0.98
CA VAL A 22 -11.27 4.46 -0.03
C VAL A 22 -11.83 5.16 -1.27
N CYS A 23 -11.15 6.22 -1.69
CA CYS A 23 -11.51 6.93 -2.91
C CYS A 23 -11.00 6.17 -4.14
N VAL A 24 -11.82 6.10 -5.20
CA VAL A 24 -11.45 5.43 -6.47
C VAL A 24 -10.27 6.08 -7.19
N GLU A 25 -9.98 7.35 -6.89
CA GLU A 25 -8.82 8.09 -7.41
C GLU A 25 -7.53 7.85 -6.63
N SER A 26 -7.56 7.07 -5.54
CA SER A 26 -6.36 6.73 -4.80
C SER A 26 -5.56 5.62 -5.50
N GLU A 27 -4.23 5.74 -5.51
CA GLU A 27 -3.35 4.78 -6.17
C GLU A 27 -2.77 3.82 -5.12
N ILE A 28 -3.33 2.61 -5.04
CA ILE A 28 -2.91 1.59 -4.07
C ILE A 28 -2.30 0.42 -4.83
N ARG A 29 -1.03 0.10 -4.54
CA ARG A 29 -0.28 -0.99 -5.20
C ARG A 29 0.39 -1.87 -4.16
N GLY A 30 0.33 -3.19 -4.37
CA GLY A 30 1.05 -4.16 -3.54
C GLY A 30 0.22 -4.77 -2.41
N ASP A 31 0.90 -5.24 -1.37
CA ASP A 31 0.25 -5.76 -0.15
C ASP A 31 -0.02 -4.63 0.83
N VAL A 32 -1.28 -4.16 0.83
CA VAL A 32 -1.73 -3.04 1.67
C VAL A 32 -2.90 -3.49 2.51
N THR A 33 -2.82 -3.26 3.82
CA THR A 33 -3.91 -3.51 4.76
C THR A 33 -4.40 -2.19 5.31
N ILE A 34 -5.69 -1.90 5.13
CA ILE A 34 -6.34 -0.68 5.61
C ILE A 34 -7.23 -1.04 6.80
N GLY A 35 -6.92 -0.48 7.96
CA GLY A 35 -7.70 -0.65 9.18
C GLY A 35 -9.07 0.02 9.13
N PRO A 36 -10.01 -0.39 10.00
CA PRO A 36 -11.36 0.17 10.03
C PRO A 36 -11.33 1.66 10.38
N ARG A 37 -12.39 2.39 10.02
CA ARG A 37 -12.50 3.85 10.24
C ARG A 37 -11.38 4.68 9.60
N THR A 38 -10.65 4.12 8.63
CA THR A 38 -9.63 4.87 7.88
C THR A 38 -10.29 5.60 6.72
N VAL A 39 -9.92 6.86 6.49
CA VAL A 39 -10.39 7.64 5.32
C VAL A 39 -9.20 7.94 4.42
N VAL A 40 -9.33 7.59 3.14
CA VAL A 40 -8.33 7.89 2.11
C VAL A 40 -8.87 8.93 1.15
N HIS A 41 -8.24 10.10 1.13
CA HIS A 41 -8.55 11.17 0.18
C HIS A 41 -8.10 10.86 -1.25
N PRO A 42 -8.68 11.54 -2.27
CA PRO A 42 -8.18 11.49 -3.65
C PRO A 42 -6.70 11.85 -3.75
N LYS A 43 -6.00 11.36 -4.78
CA LYS A 43 -4.56 11.58 -5.02
C LYS A 43 -3.61 10.99 -3.96
N ALA A 44 -4.11 10.29 -2.95
CA ALA A 44 -3.27 9.50 -2.06
C ALA A 44 -2.63 8.34 -2.84
N ARG A 45 -1.35 8.06 -2.57
CA ARG A 45 -0.56 7.04 -3.26
C ARG A 45 0.11 6.13 -2.24
N ILE A 46 -0.21 4.84 -2.28
CA ILE A 46 0.26 3.83 -1.34
C ILE A 46 0.90 2.70 -2.17
N ILE A 47 2.22 2.58 -2.10
CA ILE A 47 3.01 1.66 -2.91
C ILE A 47 3.78 0.71 -1.97
N ALA A 48 3.33 -0.54 -1.91
CA ALA A 48 3.93 -1.63 -1.15
C ALA A 48 4.70 -2.58 -2.10
N GLU A 49 5.94 -2.24 -2.43
CA GLU A 49 6.79 -3.04 -3.33
C GLU A 49 7.80 -3.92 -2.58
N ALA A 50 8.37 -3.45 -1.47
CA ALA A 50 9.35 -4.19 -0.65
C ALA A 50 8.75 -5.07 0.43
N GLY A 51 7.57 -4.72 0.94
CA GLY A 51 6.94 -5.41 2.06
C GLY A 51 5.55 -4.86 2.37
N PRO A 52 4.78 -5.55 3.22
CA PRO A 52 3.39 -5.22 3.50
C PRO A 52 3.26 -3.87 4.22
N ILE A 53 2.33 -3.03 3.79
CA ILE A 53 1.97 -1.78 4.47
C ILE A 53 0.69 -2.02 5.25
N ILE A 54 0.73 -1.81 6.57
CA ILE A 54 -0.45 -1.93 7.45
C ILE A 54 -0.79 -0.54 8.00
N ILE A 55 -1.94 -0.02 7.59
CA ILE A 55 -2.56 1.17 8.18
C ILE A 55 -3.46 0.72 9.33
N GLY A 56 -3.24 1.27 10.51
CA GLY A 56 -4.04 0.99 11.70
C GLY A 56 -5.46 1.58 11.63
N GLU A 57 -6.21 1.41 12.70
CA GLU A 57 -7.57 1.95 12.82
C GLU A 57 -7.60 3.48 13.03
N GLY A 58 -8.61 4.15 12.46
CA GLY A 58 -8.90 5.56 12.74
C GLY A 58 -7.92 6.56 12.12
N ASN A 59 -7.25 6.18 11.04
CA ASN A 59 -6.30 7.05 10.34
C ASN A 59 -6.97 7.90 9.25
N LEU A 60 -6.48 9.11 9.06
CA LEU A 60 -6.89 9.98 7.97
C LEU A 60 -5.69 10.16 7.03
N ILE A 61 -5.82 9.66 5.81
CA ILE A 61 -4.84 9.84 4.75
C ILE A 61 -5.31 11.02 3.91
N GLU A 62 -4.60 12.14 4.03
CA GLU A 62 -4.92 13.38 3.34
C GLU A 62 -4.54 13.35 1.84
N GLU A 63 -5.09 14.31 1.10
CA GLU A 63 -4.68 14.54 -0.29
C GLU A 63 -3.17 14.82 -0.33
N GLN A 64 -2.47 14.28 -1.34
CA GLN A 64 -1.00 14.32 -1.51
C GLN A 64 -0.19 13.36 -0.62
N ALA A 65 -0.83 12.54 0.23
CA ALA A 65 -0.11 11.53 1.00
C ALA A 65 0.57 10.50 0.08
N LEU A 66 1.89 10.35 0.21
CA LEU A 66 2.71 9.43 -0.56
C LEU A 66 3.41 8.45 0.40
N ILE A 67 2.93 7.21 0.43
CA ILE A 67 3.49 6.14 1.24
C ILE A 67 4.14 5.14 0.29
N ILE A 68 5.46 5.04 0.31
CA ILE A 68 6.21 4.11 -0.56
C ILE A 68 7.12 3.27 0.32
N ASN A 69 6.91 1.96 0.26
CA ASN A 69 7.82 0.97 0.79
C ASN A 69 8.43 0.21 -0.38
N SER A 70 9.59 0.66 -0.87
CA SER A 70 10.31 0.11 -2.03
C SER A 70 11.66 -0.47 -1.61
N PHE A 71 12.19 -1.42 -2.38
CA PHE A 71 13.46 -2.06 -2.03
C PHE A 71 14.60 -1.03 -2.11
N PRO A 72 15.55 -1.02 -1.15
CA PRO A 72 16.65 -0.07 -1.13
C PRO A 72 17.68 -0.23 -2.27
N GLY A 73 17.40 -1.06 -3.29
CA GLY A 73 18.27 -1.26 -4.46
C GLY A 73 17.94 -0.40 -5.67
N THR A 74 16.85 0.38 -5.65
CA THR A 74 16.47 1.27 -6.75
C THR A 74 16.55 2.72 -6.30
N GLU A 75 17.77 3.20 -6.07
CA GLU A 75 18.06 4.62 -5.92
C GLU A 75 17.81 5.33 -7.26
N ASN A 76 16.54 5.62 -7.56
CA ASN A 76 16.18 6.50 -8.65
C ASN A 76 16.03 7.92 -8.10
N ARG A 77 17.16 8.64 -8.15
CA ARG A 77 17.32 10.09 -8.14
C ARG A 77 16.24 10.81 -8.96
N ARG A 78 15.08 11.12 -8.40
CA ARG A 78 14.10 12.05 -8.98
C ARG A 78 13.26 12.75 -7.91
N GLN A 79 13.91 13.47 -7.00
CA GLN A 79 13.39 14.78 -6.60
C GLN A 79 14.39 15.81 -7.14
N GLN A 80 13.97 16.43 -8.24
CA GLN A 80 14.65 17.49 -8.95
C GLN A 80 14.76 18.74 -8.09
N CYS A 81 15.91 19.40 -8.27
CA CYS A 81 16.18 20.83 -8.12
C CYS A 81 15.04 21.73 -7.63
N ASN A 82 15.35 22.52 -6.59
CA ASN A 82 15.22 23.97 -6.65
C ASN A 82 16.50 24.60 -6.11
#